data_AF-A0A921SN16-F1
#
_entry.id   AF-A0A921SN16-F1
#
_cell.length_a   1.000
_cell.length_b   1.000
_cell.length_c   1.000
_cell.angle_alpha   90.00
_cell.angle_beta   90.00
_cell.angle_gamma   90.00
#
_symmetry.space_group_name_H-M   'P 1'
#
loop_
_entity.id
_entity.type
_entity.pdbx_description
1 polymer ?
#
loop_
_entity_poly.entity_id
_entity_poly.type
_entity_poly.pdbx_seq_one_letter_code
_entity_poly.pdbx_strand_id
1 'polypeptide(L)' 'VGLIIALAISSSVVDSSPFSTSGALVVANSPEDQRDQVFKQLMVWGFSMVVIAPIVTWLIFVVPGW' A
#
# COMPACT_ATOMS: atom_id res chain seq x y z
N VAL A 1 -1.92 -11.33 19.50
CA VAL A 1 -2.14 -11.91 18.16
C VAL A 1 -2.78 -10.91 17.20
N GLY A 2 -3.89 -10.25 17.57
CA GLY A 2 -4.53 -9.21 16.74
C GLY A 2 -3.61 -8.07 16.29
N LEU A 3 -2.75 -7.54 17.17
CA LEU A 3 -1.75 -6.53 16.80
C LEU A 3 -0.75 -7.05 15.75
N ILE A 4 -0.30 -8.30 15.86
CA ILE A 4 0.66 -8.91 14.92
C ILE A 4 0.01 -9.06 13.54
N ILE A 5 -1.26 -9.51 13.50
CA ILE A 5 -2.05 -9.59 12.27
C ILE A 5 -2.22 -8.20 11.65
N ALA A 6 -2.54 -7.19 12.45
CA ALA A 6 -2.71 -5.82 11.97
C ALA A 6 -1.43 -5.25 11.34
N LEU A 7 -0.27 -5.50 11.98
CA LEU A 7 1.03 -5.10 11.46
C LEU A 7 1.40 -5.84 10.17
N ALA A 8 1.18 -7.16 10.12
CA ALA A 8 1.47 -7.97 8.94
C ALA A 8 0.66 -7.51 7.72
N ILE A 9 -0.65 -7.31 7.89
CA ILE A 9 -1.54 -6.84 6.82
C ILE A 9 -1.14 -5.42 6.38
N SER A 10 -0.87 -4.52 7.34
CA SER A 10 -0.45 -3.16 7.02
C SER A 10 0.85 -3.13 6.22
N SER A 11 1.82 -3.98 6.58
CA SER A 11 3.11 -4.10 5.89
C SER A 11 2.95 -4.61 4.45
N SER A 12 2.14 -5.64 4.23
CA SER A 12 1.93 -6.19 2.88
C SER A 12 1.15 -5.25 1.95
N VAL A 13 0.16 -4.52 2.46
CA VAL A 13 -0.64 -3.60 1.65
C VAL A 13 0.17 -2.37 1.22
N VAL A 14 1.00 -1.82 2.12
CA VAL A 14 1.84 -0.66 1.81
C VAL A 14 2.99 -1.03 0.84
N ASP A 15 3.36 -2.30 0.78
CA ASP A 15 4.40 -2.80 -0.13
C ASP A 15 3.98 -2.79 -1.63
N SER A 16 2.72 -2.51 -1.96
CA SER A 16 2.26 -2.33 -3.34
C SER A 16 2.65 -0.94 -3.94
N SER A 17 3.76 -0.37 -3.48
CA SER A 17 4.27 0.94 -3.90
C SER A 17 4.87 0.91 -5.33
N PRO A 18 5.02 2.07 -6.01
CA PRO A 18 5.69 2.14 -7.31
C PRO A 18 7.15 1.67 -7.28
N PHE A 19 7.75 1.54 -6.09
CA PHE A 19 9.13 1.09 -5.91
C PHE A 19 9.25 -0.40 -5.59
N SER A 20 8.12 -1.10 -5.39
CA SER A 20 8.11 -2.57 -5.33
C SER A 20 8.32 -3.16 -6.72
N THR A 21 8.85 -4.39 -6.78
CA THR A 21 9.13 -5.09 -8.04
C THR A 21 7.91 -5.08 -8.97
N SER A 22 6.71 -5.32 -8.45
CA SER A 22 5.48 -5.30 -9.25
C SER A 22 5.10 -3.89 -9.70
N GLY A 23 5.24 -2.87 -8.86
CA GLY A 23 4.95 -1.47 -9.21
C GLY A 23 5.93 -0.91 -10.23
N ALA A 24 7.22 -1.24 -10.10
CA ALA A 24 8.27 -0.84 -11.04
C ALA A 24 8.04 -1.43 -12.43
N LEU A 25 7.58 -2.69 -12.52
CA LEU A 25 7.19 -3.31 -13.78
C LEU A 25 5.97 -2.62 -14.41
N VAL A 26 4.97 -2.23 -13.61
CA VAL A 26 3.80 -1.51 -14.12
C VAL A 26 4.19 -0.16 -14.72
N VAL A 27 5.05 0.61 -14.03
CA VAL A 27 5.58 1.88 -14.57
C VAL A 27 6.42 1.63 -15.82
N ALA A 28 7.30 0.63 -15.82
CA ALA A 28 8.17 0.33 -16.96
C ALA A 28 7.42 -0.13 -18.22
N ASN A 29 6.29 -0.82 -18.06
CA ASN A 29 5.45 -1.29 -19.18
C ASN A 29 4.37 -0.28 -19.60
N SER A 30 4.26 0.87 -18.91
CA SER A 30 3.29 1.90 -19.27
C SER A 30 3.71 2.64 -20.55
N PRO A 31 2.75 3.05 -21.41
CA PRO A 31 3.02 3.92 -22.55
C PRO A 31 3.82 5.17 -22.16
N GLU A 32 4.74 5.63 -23.00
CA GLU A 32 5.63 6.77 -22.67
C GLU A 32 4.88 8.04 -22.26
N ASP A 33 3.74 8.31 -22.90
CA ASP A 33 2.86 9.45 -22.60
C ASP A 33 2.16 9.34 -21.24
N GLN A 34 2.02 8.12 -20.70
CA GLN A 34 1.32 7.84 -19.46
C GLN A 34 2.24 7.46 -18.30
N ARG A 35 3.51 7.16 -18.56
CA ARG A 35 4.48 6.66 -17.56
C ARG A 35 4.57 7.54 -16.32
N ASP A 36 4.66 8.86 -16.51
CA ASP A 36 4.71 9.84 -15.43
C ASP A 36 3.41 9.90 -14.63
N GLN A 37 2.26 9.73 -15.30
CA GLN A 37 0.96 9.72 -14.65
C GLN A 37 0.78 8.45 -13.82
N VAL A 38 1.12 7.29 -14.36
CA VAL A 38 1.07 6.00 -13.65
C VAL A 38 1.99 6.02 -12.44
N PHE A 39 3.22 6.54 -12.58
CA PHE A 39 4.13 6.71 -11.45
C PHE A 39 3.52 7.59 -10.35
N LYS A 40 2.98 8.77 -10.69
CA LYS A 40 2.35 9.68 -9.73
C LYS A 40 1.14 9.06 -9.05
N GLN A 41 0.29 8.35 -9.80
CA GLN A 41 -0.89 7.67 -9.24
C GLN A 41 -0.50 6.57 -8.26
N LEU A 42 0.48 5.73 -8.61
CA LEU A 42 1.00 4.71 -7.70
C LEU A 42 1.64 5.34 -6.45
N MET A 43 2.32 6.48 -6.59
CA MET A 43 2.91 7.19 -5.46
C MET A 43 1.84 7.75 -4.51
N VAL A 44 0.78 8.35 -5.04
CA VAL A 44 -0.38 8.83 -4.25
C VAL A 44 -1.09 7.67 -3.58
N TRP A 45 -1.32 6.58 -4.31
CA TRP A 45 -1.98 5.38 -3.79
C TRP A 45 -1.16 4.75 -2.65
N GLY A 46 0.15 4.57 -2.85
CA GLY A 46 1.07 4.04 -1.84
C GLY A 46 1.11 4.90 -0.59
N PHE A 47 1.26 6.22 -0.73
CA PHE A 47 1.24 7.14 0.42
C PHE A 47 -0.11 7.15 1.15
N SER A 48 -1.22 7.02 0.43
CA SER A 48 -2.55 6.93 1.07
C SER A 48 -2.67 5.66 1.91
N MET A 49 -2.13 4.55 1.42
CA MET A 49 -2.14 3.26 2.12
C MET A 49 -1.28 3.23 3.38
N VAL A 50 -0.24 4.07 3.48
CA VAL A 50 0.55 4.26 4.72
C VAL A 50 -0.34 4.69 5.89
N VAL A 51 -1.40 5.46 5.63
CA VAL A 51 -2.31 5.96 6.68
C VAL A 51 -3.54 5.06 6.81
N ILE A 52 -4.15 4.67 5.69
CA ILE A 52 -5.40 3.90 5.69
C ILE A 52 -5.19 2.51 6.29
N ALA A 53 -4.14 1.79 5.88
CA ALA A 53 -3.96 0.40 6.27
C ALA A 53 -3.76 0.23 7.80
N PRO A 54 -2.86 0.98 8.49
CA PRO A 54 -2.72 0.87 9.93
C PRO A 54 -4.00 1.24 10.69
N ILE A 55 -4.71 2.29 10.27
CA ILE A 55 -5.94 2.73 10.93
C ILE A 55 -7.01 1.65 10.84
N VAL A 56 -7.25 1.12 9.63
CA VAL A 56 -8.27 0.11 9.40
C VAL A 56 -7.93 -1.19 10.14
N THR A 57 -6.69 -1.67 10.04
CA THR A 57 -6.31 -2.92 10.72
C THR A 57 -6.30 -2.78 12.24
N TRP A 58 -5.89 -1.63 12.77
CA TRP A 58 -5.96 -1.35 14.20
C TRP A 58 -7.40 -1.32 14.71
N LEU A 59 -8.31 -0.63 14.00
CA LEU A 59 -9.73 -0.57 14.36
C LEU A 59 -10.41 -1.94 14.36
N ILE A 60 -10.01 -2.85 13.46
CA ILE A 60 -10.63 -4.18 13.33
C ILE A 60 -10.02 -5.19 14.32
N PHE A 61 -8.70 -5.18 14.50
CA PHE A 61 -7.99 -6.24 15.22
C PHE A 61 -7.46 -5.84 16.59
N VAL A 62 -7.43 -4.56 16.94
CA VAL A 62 -6.88 -4.08 18.22
C VAL A 62 -7.95 -3.43 19.10
N VAL A 63 -8.77 -2.52 18.54
CA VAL A 63 -9.82 -1.83 19.32
C VAL A 63 -10.86 -2.76 19.95
N PRO A 64 -11.33 -3.83 19.29
CA PRO A 64 -12.35 -4.71 19.88
C PRO A 64 -11.81 -5.57 21.04
N GLY A 65 -10.49 -5.68 21.20
CA GLY A 65 -9.85 -6.33 22.35
C GLY A 65 -10.01 -7.85 22.43
N TRP A 66 -10.47 -8.50 21.37
CA TRP A 66 -10.64 -9.95 21.25
C TRP A 66 -9.38 -10.70 20.79
#